data_AF-A0A7V9SGF1-F1
#
_entry.id   AF-A0A7V9SGF1-F1
#
_cell.length_a   1.000
_cell.length_b   1.000
_cell.length_c   1.000
_cell.angle_alpha   90.00
_cell.angle_beta   90.00
_cell.angle_gamma   90.00
#
_symmetry.space_group_name_H-M   'P 1'
#
loop_
_entity.id
_entity.type
_entity.pdbx_description
1 polymer ?
#
loop_
_entity_poly.entity_id
_entity_poly.type
_entity_poly.pdbx_seq_one_letter_code
_entity_poly.pdbx_strand_id
1 'polypeptide(L)' 'MDELSAYLTGSQGRDGTLDITFEVGDDKISIRGSAQLKAGQRVRSELTEFSRMILETVADEASLEQLDGSPSFRLTKSRG' A
#
# COMPACT_ATOMS: atom_id res chain seq x y z
N MET A 1 9.26 1.64 -1.47
CA MET A 1 8.32 0.78 -2.22
C MET A 1 8.23 -0.56 -1.51
N ASP A 2 9.37 -1.13 -1.12
CA ASP A 2 9.52 -2.31 -0.27
C ASP A 2 8.63 -2.32 0.99
N GLU A 3 8.50 -1.21 1.73
CA GLU A 3 7.66 -1.18 2.94
C GLU A 3 6.15 -1.26 2.66
N LEU A 4 5.69 -0.65 1.57
CA LEU A 4 4.28 -0.71 1.14
C LEU A 4 3.93 -2.07 0.55
N SER A 5 4.88 -2.65 -0.20
CA SER A 5 4.79 -4.03 -0.67
C SER A 5 4.75 -4.99 0.51
N ALA A 6 5.61 -4.81 1.53
CA ALA A 6 5.62 -5.62 2.74
C ALA A 6 4.34 -5.48 3.59
N TYR A 7 3.67 -4.33 3.55
CA TYR A 7 2.34 -4.18 4.14
C TYR A 7 1.32 -5.13 3.46
N LEU A 8 1.32 -5.16 2.12
CA LEU A 8 0.39 -5.98 1.35
C LEU A 8 0.77 -7.48 1.33
N THR A 9 2.05 -7.81 1.27
CA THR A 9 2.54 -9.19 1.14
C THR A 9 2.94 -9.81 2.48
N GLY A 10 3.07 -9.03 3.56
CA GLY A 10 3.66 -9.51 4.82
C GLY A 10 5.16 -9.80 4.71
N SER A 11 5.80 -10.04 5.87
CA SER A 11 7.26 -10.26 5.97
C SER A 11 7.75 -11.59 5.40
N GLN A 12 6.84 -12.55 5.17
CA GLN A 12 7.17 -13.86 4.58
C GLN A 12 6.54 -14.05 3.19
N GLY A 13 5.99 -12.99 2.61
CA GLY A 13 5.14 -13.12 1.43
C GLY A 13 3.78 -13.73 1.75
N ARG A 14 2.85 -13.57 0.81
CA ARG A 14 1.52 -14.18 0.87
C ARG A 14 1.18 -14.72 -0.51
N ASP A 15 0.53 -15.86 -0.52
CA ASP A 15 0.01 -16.44 -1.75
C ASP A 15 -1.16 -15.60 -2.28
N GLY A 16 -1.01 -15.11 -3.50
CA GLY A 16 -2.01 -14.26 -4.14
C GLY A 16 -1.44 -13.48 -5.32
N THR A 17 -2.20 -12.49 -5.74
CA THR A 17 -1.79 -11.50 -6.73
C THR A 17 -1.74 -10.12 -6.08
N LEU A 18 -0.72 -9.35 -6.43
CA LEU A 18 -0.56 -7.97 -6.02
C LEU A 18 -0.62 -7.09 -7.26
N ASP A 19 -1.63 -6.24 -7.33
CA ASP A 19 -1.78 -5.26 -8.39
C ASP A 19 -1.30 -3.91 -7.87
N ILE A 20 -0.35 -3.30 -8.58
CA ILE A 20 0.13 -1.96 -8.28
C ILE A 20 -0.04 -1.09 -9.53
N THR A 21 -0.78 -0.01 -9.39
CA THR A 21 -1.01 0.98 -10.45
C THR A 21 -0.32 2.29 -10.10
N PHE A 22 0.41 2.84 -11.07
CA PHE A 22 1.04 4.14 -10.98
C PHE A 22 0.36 5.08 -11.98
N GLU A 23 -0.25 6.14 -11.46
CA GLU A 23 -0.81 7.24 -12.25
C GLU A 23 0.14 8.43 -12.12
N VAL A 24 0.86 8.74 -13.20
CA VAL A 24 1.79 9.88 -13.26
C VAL A 24 1.15 10.97 -14.11
N GLY A 25 0.77 12.07 -13.47
CA GLY A 25 0.36 13.32 -14.10
C GLY A 25 1.47 14.38 -14.03
N ASP A 26 1.20 15.54 -14.60
CA ASP A 26 2.18 16.64 -14.72
C ASP A 26 2.58 17.24 -13.36
N ASP A 27 1.67 17.22 -12.39
CA ASP A 27 1.80 17.82 -11.06
C ASP A 27 1.58 16.82 -9.91
N LYS A 28 1.30 15.56 -10.22
CA LYS A 28 0.92 14.56 -9.23
C LYS A 28 1.33 13.16 -9.64
N ILE A 29 1.82 12.40 -8.67
CA ILE A 29 1.97 10.95 -8.74
C ILE A 29 0.97 10.34 -7.76
N SER A 30 0.13 9.43 -8.25
CA SER A 30 -0.70 8.58 -7.40
C SER A 30 -0.29 7.12 -7.57
N ILE A 31 -0.19 6.42 -6.44
CA ILE A 31 0.13 5.00 -6.39
C ILE A 31 -1.01 4.31 -5.68
N ARG A 32 -1.54 3.26 -6.29
CA ARG A 32 -2.55 2.39 -5.69
C ARG A 32 -2.05 0.97 -5.70
N GLY A 33 -2.20 0.27 -4.58
CA GLY A 33 -1.91 -1.14 -4.48
C GLY A 33 -3.13 -1.89 -3.96
N SER A 34 -3.44 -3.05 -4.52
CA SER A 34 -4.47 -3.96 -4.00
C SER A 34 -3.96 -5.39 -4.04
N ALA A 35 -4.25 -6.17 -3.00
CA ALA A 35 -3.90 -7.59 -2.96
C ALA A 35 -5.13 -8.48 -3.04
N GLN A 36 -5.09 -9.45 -3.96
CA GLN A 36 -6.03 -10.57 -4.06
C GLN A 36 -5.36 -11.81 -3.46
N LEU A 37 -5.66 -12.07 -2.19
CA LEU A 37 -4.98 -13.12 -1.41
C LEU A 37 -5.79 -14.43 -1.42
N LYS A 38 -5.10 -15.56 -1.39
CA LYS A 38 -5.77 -16.86 -1.17
C LYS A 38 -6.42 -16.91 0.21
N ALA A 39 -7.48 -17.72 0.34
CA ALA A 39 -8.20 -17.89 1.60
C ALA A 39 -7.28 -18.35 2.75
N GLY A 40 -7.50 -17.80 3.94
CA GLY A 40 -6.73 -18.13 5.16
C GLY A 40 -5.46 -17.31 5.38
N GLN A 41 -5.09 -16.42 4.46
CA GLN A 41 -3.97 -15.50 4.64
C GLN A 41 -4.33 -14.40 5.64
N ARG A 42 -3.50 -14.23 6.69
CA ARG A 42 -3.70 -13.17 7.69
C ARG A 42 -3.09 -11.86 7.20
N VAL A 43 -3.95 -10.87 7.04
CA VAL A 43 -3.56 -9.50 6.72
C VAL A 43 -3.32 -8.73 8.00
N ARG A 44 -2.13 -8.15 8.14
CA ARG A 44 -1.86 -7.13 9.16
C ARG A 44 -2.55 -5.86 8.70
N SER A 45 -3.52 -5.38 9.46
CA SER A 45 -4.29 -4.16 9.15
C SER A 45 -3.51 -2.88 9.45
N GLU A 46 -2.46 -2.96 10.27
CA GLU A 46 -1.73 -1.80 10.76
C GLU A 46 -0.31 -1.70 10.19
N LEU A 47 0.06 -0.49 9.78
CA LEU A 47 1.45 -0.14 9.52
C LEU A 47 2.24 -0.08 10.82
N THR A 48 3.51 -0.49 10.72
CA THR A 48 4.49 -0.18 11.76
C THR A 48 4.68 1.33 11.88
N GLU A 49 5.08 1.80 13.06
CA GLU A 49 5.37 3.21 13.31
C GLU A 49 6.40 3.77 12.32
N PHE A 50 7.44 2.99 12.00
CA PHE A 50 8.45 3.35 11.01
C PHE A 50 7.85 3.51 9.60
N SER A 51 6.98 2.59 9.18
CA SER A 51 6.32 2.68 7.87
C SER A 51 5.36 3.88 7.79
N ARG A 52 4.68 4.23 8.90
CA ARG A 52 3.86 5.46 8.96
C ARG A 52 4.72 6.71 8.81
N MET A 53 5.84 6.77 9.54
CA MET A 53 6.77 7.90 9.49
C MET A 53 7.34 8.13 8.08
N ILE A 54 7.70 7.05 7.37
CA ILE A 54 8.12 7.15 5.96
C ILE A 54 7.01 7.75 5.13
N LEU A 55 5.77 7.25 5.25
CA LEU A 55 4.62 7.73 4.48
C LEU A 55 4.32 9.21 4.73
N GLU A 56 4.33 9.63 5.98
CA GLU A 56 4.13 11.04 6.38
C GLU A 56 5.23 11.96 5.84
N THR A 57 6.43 11.43 5.58
CA THR A 57 7.55 12.21 5.04
C THR A 57 7.48 12.35 3.51
N VAL A 58 7.09 11.29 2.80
CA VAL A 58 7.22 11.22 1.33
C VAL A 58 5.92 11.48 0.59
N ALA A 59 4.77 11.27 1.21
CA ALA A 59 3.46 11.45 0.62
C ALA A 59 2.79 12.70 1.18
N ASP A 60 1.94 13.34 0.37
CA ASP A 60 1.04 14.37 0.89
C ASP A 60 -0.21 13.72 1.48
N GLU A 61 -0.64 12.60 0.91
CA GLU A 61 -1.76 11.80 1.40
C GLU A 61 -1.43 10.31 1.30
N ALA A 62 -1.81 9.56 2.33
CA ALA A 62 -1.75 8.10 2.33
C ALA A 62 -2.98 7.52 3.04
N SER A 63 -3.57 6.47 2.48
CA SER A 63 -4.66 5.73 3.12
C SER A 63 -4.49 4.22 2.96
N LEU A 64 -5.04 3.50 3.93
CA LEU A 64 -5.09 2.04 3.95
C LEU A 64 -6.54 1.63 4.11
N GLU A 65 -6.95 0.69 3.27
CA GLU A 65 -8.32 0.19 3.21
C GLU A 65 -8.28 -1.33 3.21
N GLN A 66 -9.26 -1.94 3.87
CA GLN A 66 -9.42 -3.38 3.88
C GLN A 66 -10.91 -3.68 3.70
N LEU A 67 -11.33 -3.74 2.43
CA LEU A 67 -12.68 -4.13 2.04
C LEU A 67 -12.70 -5.63 1.77
N ASP A 68 -13.62 -6.33 2.42
CA ASP A 68 -13.90 -7.76 2.20
C ASP A 68 -12.66 -8.68 2.23
N GLY A 69 -11.71 -8.37 3.12
CA GLY A 69 -10.48 -9.16 3.28
C GLY A 69 -9.38 -8.89 2.25
N SER A 70 -9.59 -7.97 1.31
CA SER A 70 -8.59 -7.53 0.34
C SER A 70 -7.95 -6.22 0.80
N PRO A 71 -6.68 -6.22 1.23
CA PRO A 71 -6.01 -5.00 1.62
C PRO A 71 -5.64 -4.18 0.39
N SER A 72 -5.82 -2.88 0.50
CA SER A 72 -5.38 -1.90 -0.48
C SER A 72 -4.76 -0.68 0.18
N PHE A 73 -3.89 0.00 -0.55
CA PHE A 73 -3.38 1.31 -0.16
C PHE A 73 -3.55 2.32 -1.29
N ARG A 74 -3.58 3.59 -0.91
CA ARG A 74 -3.44 4.73 -1.81
C ARG A 74 -2.37 5.66 -1.28
N LEU A 75 -1.54 6.18 -2.18
CA LEU A 75 -0.56 7.22 -1.92
C LEU A 75 -0.70 8.31 -2.98
N THR A 76 -0.61 9.56 -2.56
CA THR A 76 -0.53 10.72 -3.46
C THR A 76 0.66 11.59 -3.07
N LYS A 77 1.42 12.00 -4.07
CA LYS A 77 2.44 13.04 -3.95
C LYS A 77 2.27 14.07 -5.06
N SER A 78 2.12 15.31 -4.69
CA SER A 78 2.02 16.46 -5.58
C SER A 78 3.40 17.09 -5.75
N ARG A 79 3.60 17.75 -6.88
CA ARG A 79 4.79 18.54 -7.16
C ARG A 79 4.67 19.87 -6.40
N GLY A 80 5.48 20.03 -5.37
CA GLY A 80 5.63 21.29 -4.64
C GLY A 80 6.43 22.32 -5.44
#